data_AF-A0A846AT38-F1
#
_entry.id   AF-A0A846AT38-F1
#
_cell.length_a   1.000
_cell.length_b   1.000
_cell.length_c   1.000
_cell.angle_alpha   90.00
_cell.angle_beta   90.00
_cell.angle_gamma   90.00
#
_symmetry.space_group_name_H-M   'P 1'
#
loop_
_entity.id
_entity.type
_entity.pdbx_description
1 polymer ?
#
loop_
_entity_poly.entity_id
_entity_poly.type
_entity_poly.pdbx_seq_one_letter_code
_entity_poly.pdbx_strand_id
1 'polypeptide(L)'
;DASWIKLERWNSLSQEEKEKFAPICPDFVVELMSPSDNLKTLQAKMTEYMQEPGVKLGWLIDRKQKKVYIYRPGMPTECLENPDSVSGEKVLPGFVLNMSKVW
;
A
#
# COMPACT_ATOMS: atom_id res chain seq x y z
N ASP A 1 -7.15 -0.83 -6.67
CA ASP A 1 -5.82 -0.61 -6.09
C ASP A 1 -5.43 0.85 -6.17
N ALA A 2 -4.53 1.30 -5.29
CA ALA A 2 -4.18 2.71 -5.15
C ALA A 2 -2.75 2.89 -4.66
N SER A 3 -2.18 4.06 -4.93
CA SER A 3 -0.89 4.47 -4.36
C SER A 3 -0.90 5.94 -4.00
N TRP A 4 0.01 6.34 -3.12
CA TRP A 4 0.19 7.72 -2.72
C TRP A 4 1.67 8.08 -2.66
N ILE A 5 2.01 9.24 -3.21
CA ILE A 5 3.34 9.83 -3.22
C ILE A 5 3.22 11.18 -2.52
N LYS A 6 4.19 11.51 -1.67
CA LYS A 6 4.28 12.86 -1.11
C LYS A 6 4.42 13.90 -2.22
N LEU A 7 3.70 15.00 -2.10
CA LEU A 7 3.73 16.08 -3.10
C LEU A 7 5.14 16.61 -3.37
N GLU A 8 6.00 16.70 -2.34
CA GLU A 8 7.41 17.11 -2.48
C GLU A 8 8.21 16.18 -3.42
N ARG A 9 8.01 14.86 -3.31
CA ARG A 9 8.65 13.84 -4.14
C ARG A 9 8.08 13.81 -5.56
N TRP A 10 6.78 14.04 -5.69
CA TRP A 10 6.17 14.20 -7.01
C TRP A 10 6.71 15.44 -7.72
N ASN A 11 6.85 16.55 -7.00
CA ASN A 11 7.30 17.81 -7.57
C ASN A 11 8.79 17.83 -7.94
N SER A 12 9.61 16.91 -7.43
CA SER A 12 11.01 16.78 -7.86
C SER A 12 11.16 16.15 -9.26
N LEU A 13 10.10 15.55 -9.81
CA LEU A 13 10.10 15.04 -11.17
C LEU A 13 9.93 16.17 -12.19
N SER A 14 10.59 16.01 -13.34
CA SER A 14 10.36 16.82 -14.53
C SER A 14 8.94 16.64 -15.08
N GLN A 15 8.49 17.58 -15.91
CA GLN A 15 7.17 17.48 -16.56
C GLN A 15 7.07 16.25 -17.46
N GLU A 16 8.14 15.91 -18.19
CA GLU A 16 8.18 14.74 -19.07
C GLU A 16 8.06 13.42 -18.29
N GLU A 17 8.73 13.32 -17.12
CA GLU A 17 8.63 12.15 -16.24
C GLU A 17 7.21 11.98 -15.68
N LYS A 18 6.52 13.08 -15.35
CA LYS A 18 5.14 13.07 -14.83
C LYS A 18 4.11 12.64 -15.87
N GLU A 19 4.38 12.84 -17.16
CA GLU A 19 3.49 12.49 -18.26
C GLU A 19 3.61 11.03 -18.72
N LYS A 20 4.61 10.31 -18.21
CA LYS A 20 4.90 8.90 -18.53
C LYS A 20 4.72 8.02 -17.27
N PHE A 21 5.20 6.78 -17.35
CA PHE A 21 5.45 5.99 -16.14
C PHE A 21 6.53 6.66 -15.31
N ALA A 22 6.10 7.46 -14.35
CA ALA A 22 6.99 8.23 -13.49
C ALA A 22 8.03 7.31 -12.84
N PRO A 23 9.34 7.59 -12.96
CA PRO A 23 10.41 6.75 -12.44
C PRO A 23 10.57 6.95 -10.92
N ILE A 24 9.48 6.75 -10.18
CA ILE A 24 9.40 6.93 -8.74
C ILE A 24 8.51 5.85 -8.13
N CYS A 25 8.95 5.29 -7.00
CA CYS A 25 8.10 4.43 -6.20
C CYS A 25 7.25 5.25 -5.20
N PRO A 26 6.01 4.83 -4.92
CA PRO A 26 5.12 5.47 -3.96
C PRO A 26 5.65 5.43 -2.52
N ASP A 27 5.16 6.34 -1.66
CA ASP A 27 5.38 6.26 -0.22
C ASP A 27 4.45 5.22 0.42
N PHE A 28 3.24 5.07 -0.14
CA PHE A 28 2.21 4.14 0.34
C PHE A 28 1.52 3.41 -0.81
N VAL A 29 1.36 2.10 -0.69
CA VAL A 29 0.69 1.23 -1.67
C VAL A 29 -0.48 0.49 -1.06
N VAL A 30 -1.56 0.32 -1.82
CA VAL A 30 -2.73 -0.48 -1.46
C VAL A 30 -3.04 -1.44 -2.60
N GLU A 31 -2.96 -2.73 -2.29
CA GLU A 31 -3.39 -3.83 -3.14
C GLU A 31 -4.67 -4.43 -2.57
N LEU A 32 -5.69 -4.57 -3.41
CA LEU A 32 -6.96 -5.20 -3.10
C LEU A 32 -6.99 -6.55 -3.80
N MET A 33 -7.06 -7.63 -3.03
CA MET A 33 -7.06 -8.97 -3.57
C MET A 33 -8.35 -9.24 -4.35
N SER A 34 -8.20 -9.58 -5.62
CA SER A 34 -9.28 -10.00 -6.51
C SER A 34 -9.63 -11.49 -6.31
N PRO A 35 -10.84 -11.94 -6.70
CA PRO A 35 -11.24 -13.34 -6.52
C PRO A 35 -10.35 -14.37 -7.21
N SER A 36 -9.67 -13.99 -8.30
CA SER A 36 -8.74 -14.83 -9.06
C SER A 36 -7.31 -14.82 -8.53
N ASP A 37 -6.98 -13.92 -7.59
CA ASP A 37 -5.61 -13.74 -7.14
C ASP A 37 -5.17 -14.85 -6.20
N ASN A 38 -3.87 -15.14 -6.25
CA ASN A 38 -3.22 -16.00 -5.26
C ASN A 38 -2.59 -15.15 -4.16
N LEU A 39 -2.96 -15.44 -2.90
CA LEU A 39 -2.44 -14.71 -1.74
C LEU A 39 -0.91 -14.70 -1.69
N LYS A 40 -0.24 -15.84 -1.89
CA LYS A 40 1.23 -15.91 -1.81
C LYS A 40 1.90 -15.06 -2.88
N THR A 41 1.34 -15.03 -4.09
CA THR A 41 1.84 -14.17 -5.18
C THR A 41 1.73 -12.69 -4.81
N LEU A 42 0.59 -12.25 -4.25
CA LEU A 42 0.44 -10.88 -3.80
C LEU A 42 1.34 -10.55 -2.61
N GLN A 43 1.51 -11.46 -1.65
CA GLN A 43 2.44 -11.27 -0.53
C GLN A 43 3.90 -11.14 -1.00
N ALA A 44 4.29 -11.89 -2.04
CA ALA A 44 5.61 -11.75 -2.67
C ALA A 44 5.77 -10.38 -3.34
N LYS A 45 4.76 -9.92 -4.09
CA LYS A 45 4.71 -8.57 -4.68
C LYS A 45 4.83 -7.47 -3.61
N MET A 46 4.10 -7.60 -2.51
CA MET A 46 4.19 -6.66 -1.39
C MET A 46 5.58 -6.65 -0.75
N THR A 47 6.24 -7.82 -0.68
CA THR A 47 7.62 -7.92 -0.16
C THR A 47 8.62 -7.23 -1.08
N GLU A 48 8.44 -7.35 -2.40
CA GLU A 48 9.23 -6.61 -3.40
C GLU A 48 9.06 -5.09 -3.23
N TYR A 49 7.83 -4.59 -3.06
CA TYR A 49 7.62 -3.17 -2.76
C TYR A 49 8.34 -2.72 -1.48
N MET A 50 8.43 -3.56 -0.44
CA MET A 50 9.17 -3.19 0.78
C MET A 50 10.68 -3.14 0.61
N GLN A 51 11.24 -3.65 -0.50
CA GLN A 51 12.65 -3.48 -0.84
C GLN A 51 12.93 -2.14 -1.52
N GLU A 52 11.90 -1.48 -2.05
CA GLU A 52 12.06 -0.18 -2.71
C GLU A 52 12.32 0.94 -1.69
N PRO A 53 13.41 1.72 -1.82
CA PRO A 53 13.80 2.72 -0.81
C PRO A 53 12.74 3.77 -0.46
N GLY A 54 11.82 4.06 -1.38
CA GLY A 54 10.78 5.08 -1.20
C GLY A 54 9.49 4.58 -0.56
N VAL A 55 9.23 3.27 -0.56
CA VAL A 55 8.00 2.70 0.01
C VAL A 55 8.13 2.60 1.52
N LYS A 56 7.12 3.08 2.24
CA LYS A 56 7.13 3.16 3.71
C LYS A 56 6.00 2.38 4.35
N LEU A 57 4.90 2.17 3.62
CA LEU A 57 3.74 1.44 4.08
C LEU A 57 3.10 0.72 2.89
N GLY A 58 2.63 -0.50 3.13
CA GLY A 58 1.84 -1.24 2.15
C GLY A 58 0.67 -1.94 2.81
N TRP A 59 -0.51 -1.87 2.21
CA TRP A 59 -1.67 -2.68 2.60
C TRP A 59 -2.00 -3.69 1.52
N LEU A 60 -2.17 -4.95 1.91
CA LEU A 60 -2.84 -5.95 1.10
C LEU A 60 -4.16 -6.31 1.77
N ILE A 61 -5.27 -6.05 1.09
CA ILE A 61 -6.62 -6.23 1.62
C ILE A 61 -7.24 -7.47 1.00
N ASP A 62 -7.47 -8.50 1.81
CA ASP A 62 -8.24 -9.70 1.43
C ASP A 62 -9.69 -9.50 1.89
N ARG A 63 -10.56 -9.10 0.96
CA ARG A 63 -11.98 -8.88 1.24
C ARG A 63 -12.74 -10.16 1.59
N LYS A 64 -12.31 -11.30 1.04
CA LYS A 64 -13.00 -12.59 1.22
C LYS A 64 -12.79 -13.10 2.63
N GLN A 65 -11.57 -12.98 3.15
CA GLN A 65 -11.23 -13.36 4.52
C GLN A 65 -11.38 -12.20 5.51
N LYS A 66 -11.70 -10.99 5.01
CA LYS A 66 -11.72 -9.73 5.75
C LYS A 66 -10.41 -9.48 6.51
N LYS A 67 -9.28 -9.66 5.85
CA LYS A 67 -7.96 -9.43 6.44
C LYS A 67 -7.28 -8.23 5.80
N VAL A 68 -6.49 -7.53 6.61
CA VAL A 68 -5.55 -6.52 6.10
C VAL A 68 -4.16 -6.88 6.56
N TYR A 69 -3.29 -7.15 5.59
CA TYR A 69 -1.86 -7.35 5.82
C TYR A 69 -1.15 -6.01 5.68
N ILE A 70 -0.45 -5.60 6.74
CA ILE A 70 0.29 -4.34 6.80
C ILE A 70 1.77 -4.64 6.68
N TYR A 71 2.40 -4.01 5.70
CA TYR A 71 3.80 -4.12 5.37
C TYR A 71 4.53 -2.83 5.70
N ARG A 72 5.67 -2.96 6.36
CA ARG A 72 6.59 -1.86 6.68
C ARG A 72 8.02 -2.32 6.38
N PRO A 73 8.90 -1.48 5.82
CA PRO A 73 10.28 -1.85 5.53
C PRO A 73 11.01 -2.39 6.77
N GLY A 74 11.69 -3.52 6.61
CA GLY A 74 12.48 -4.15 7.69
C GLY A 74 11.68 -4.68 8.88
N MET A 75 10.35 -4.69 8.82
CA MET A 75 9.49 -5.21 9.88
C MET A 75 8.73 -6.46 9.43
N PRO A 76 8.39 -7.37 10.37
CA PRO A 76 7.47 -8.46 10.08
C PRO A 76 6.11 -7.94 9.59
N THR A 77 5.48 -8.67 8.67
CA THR A 77 4.11 -8.40 8.23
C THR A 77 3.15 -8.52 9.41
N GLU A 78 2.33 -7.51 9.61
CA GLU A 78 1.23 -7.52 10.57
C GLU A 78 -0.05 -7.93 9.86
N CYS A 79 -0.89 -8.76 10.49
CA CYS A 79 -2.16 -9.19 9.92
C CYS A 79 -3.29 -8.80 10.87
N LEU A 80 -4.17 -7.91 10.41
CA LEU A 80 -5.39 -7.55 11.11
C LEU A 80 -6.55 -8.42 10.62
N GLU A 81 -7.24 -9.05 11.57
CA GLU A 81 -8.40 -9.91 11.32
C GLU A 81 -9.68 -9.10 11.49
N ASN A 82 -10.45 -8.97 10.41
CA ASN A 82 -11.70 -8.21 10.32
C ASN A 82 -11.68 -6.85 11.06
N PRO A 83 -10.69 -5.98 10.80
CA PRO A 83 -10.62 -4.68 11.44
C PRO A 83 -11.80 -3.79 11.01
N ASP A 84 -12.30 -2.97 11.93
CA ASP A 84 -13.27 -1.91 11.62
C ASP A 84 -12.63 -0.74 10.87
N SER A 85 -11.34 -0.49 11.13
CA SER A 85 -10.57 0.56 10.49
C SER A 85 -9.08 0.26 10.42
N VAL A 86 -8.37 0.91 9.49
CA VAL A 86 -6.91 0.79 9.33
C VAL A 86 -6.28 2.19 9.22
N SER A 87 -5.25 2.44 10.02
CA SER A 87 -4.56 3.74 10.08
C SER A 87 -3.42 3.83 9.08
N GLY A 88 -3.31 4.96 8.37
CA GLY A 88 -2.17 5.30 7.51
C GLY A 88 -0.89 5.67 8.27
N GLU A 89 -0.92 5.59 9.61
CA GLU A 89 0.21 5.79 10.51
C GLU A 89 0.94 7.12 10.30
N LYS A 90 2.27 7.12 10.47
CA LYS A 90 3.12 8.28 10.24
C LYS A 90 3.32 8.59 8.75
N VAL A 91 2.96 7.67 7.86
CA VAL A 91 3.09 7.86 6.40
C VAL A 91 1.98 8.75 5.87
N LEU A 92 0.75 8.55 6.35
CA LEU A 92 -0.41 9.39 6.10
C LEU A 92 -1.02 9.85 7.43
N PRO A 93 -0.43 10.87 8.10
CA PRO A 93 -0.89 11.30 9.41
C PRO A 93 -2.38 11.68 9.42
N GLY A 94 -3.14 11.06 10.32
CA GLY A 94 -4.57 11.31 10.48
C GLY A 94 -5.48 10.59 9.47
N PHE A 95 -4.92 9.90 8.47
CA PHE A 95 -5.71 9.07 7.57
C PHE A 95 -6.10 7.77 8.25
N VAL A 96 -7.40 7.47 8.23
CA VAL A 96 -7.96 6.20 8.72
C VAL A 96 -8.99 5.71 7.69
N LEU A 97 -8.77 4.52 7.15
CA LEU A 97 -9.72 3.88 6.25
C LEU A 97 -10.77 3.13 7.08
N ASN A 98 -12.03 3.54 6.95
CA ASN A 98 -13.16 2.79 7.48
C ASN A 98 -13.43 1.57 6.58
N MET A 99 -13.24 0.37 7.15
CA MET A 99 -13.31 -0.88 6.39
C MET A 99 -14.74 -1.32 6.08
N SER A 100 -15.76 -0.74 6.73
CA SER A 100 -17.16 -0.99 6.39
C SER A 100 -17.52 -0.58 4.96
N LYS A 101 -16.71 0.28 4.33
CA LYS A 101 -16.86 0.70 2.92
C LYS A 101 -16.12 -0.20 1.94
N VAL A 102 -15.30 -1.13 2.44
CA VAL A 102 -14.40 -1.98 1.64
C VAL A 102 -14.84 -3.43 1.66
N TRP A 103 -15.32 -3.94 2.80
CA TRP A 103 -15.91 -5.27 2.90
C TRP A 103 -17.09 -5.43 1.94
#